data_AF-A0A3G8JQP0-F1
#
_entry.id   AF-A0A3G8JQP0-F1
#
_cell.length_a   1.000
_cell.length_b   1.000
_cell.length_c   1.000
_cell.angle_alpha   90.00
_cell.angle_beta   90.00
_cell.angle_gamma   90.00
#
_symmetry.space_group_name_H-M   'P 1'
#
loop_
_entity.id
_entity.type
_entity.pdbx_description
1 polymer ?
#
loop_
_entity_poly.entity_id
_entity_poly.type
_entity_poly.pdbx_seq_one_letter_code
_entity_poly.pdbx_strand_id
1 'polypeptide(L)'
;MEITTHIVNSHPRSRLFGSTAEYHRARPGHSTKPRAVVTGIQEQDATQVSGDVLAEWDILFHGEIEGATIPAVGDVLAYRTVRRARHSRTTSVEGDAHPVVLLAEDVPFADAESVWRRVLESADLGGTLSDVLAEYRTGEV
;
A
#
# COMPACT_ATOMS: atom_id res chain seq x y z
N MET A 1 -27.18 29.67 17.22
CA MET A 1 -26.42 28.77 18.09
C MET A 1 -25.48 28.02 17.18
N GLU A 2 -24.29 28.58 16.98
CA GLU A 2 -23.25 28.03 16.12
C GLU A 2 -22.58 26.87 16.85
N ILE A 3 -22.56 25.69 16.23
CA ILE A 3 -21.69 24.60 16.66
C ILE A 3 -20.58 24.52 15.62
N THR A 4 -19.42 24.98 16.07
CA THR A 4 -18.13 25.06 15.41
C THR A 4 -17.76 23.74 14.75
N THR A 5 -17.65 23.75 13.43
CA THR A 5 -17.06 22.68 12.62
C THR A 5 -15.57 22.60 12.95
N HIS A 6 -15.19 21.76 13.91
CA HIS A 6 -13.79 21.35 14.06
C HIS A 6 -13.44 20.43 12.88
N ILE A 7 -13.08 21.04 11.76
CA ILE A 7 -12.38 20.36 10.67
C ILE A 7 -11.00 20.06 11.23
N VAL A 8 -10.91 18.92 11.91
CA VAL A 8 -9.65 18.28 12.24
C VAL A 8 -8.89 18.17 10.92
N ASN A 9 -7.63 18.62 10.89
CA ASN A 9 -6.68 18.44 9.79
C ASN A 9 -6.51 16.94 9.48
N SER A 10 -7.50 16.34 8.84
CA SER A 10 -7.45 14.99 8.32
C SER A 10 -6.60 15.06 7.07
N HIS A 11 -5.33 14.68 7.24
CA HIS A 11 -4.45 14.33 6.14
C HIS A 11 -5.22 13.47 5.12
N PRO A 12 -4.93 13.60 3.82
CA PRO A 12 -5.72 12.97 2.77
C PRO A 12 -5.97 11.49 3.08
N ARG A 13 -7.24 11.09 2.89
CA ARG A 13 -7.79 9.76 3.17
C ARG A 13 -7.05 8.63 2.47
N SER A 14 -6.19 8.94 1.49
CA SER A 14 -5.07 8.10 1.06
C SER A 14 -3.81 8.93 0.89
N ARG A 15 -2.74 8.58 1.62
CA ARG A 15 -1.43 9.21 1.43
C ARG A 15 -0.75 8.55 0.22
N LEU A 16 -0.90 9.22 -0.92
CA LEU A 16 -0.12 8.98 -2.11
C LEU A 16 1.26 9.60 -1.91
N PHE A 17 2.30 8.79 -1.93
CA PHE A 17 3.69 9.23 -2.00
C PHE A 17 4.16 9.12 -3.45
N GLY A 18 4.93 10.09 -3.95
CA GLY A 18 5.47 10.05 -5.30
C GLY A 18 6.56 8.99 -5.50
N SER A 19 7.14 8.46 -4.41
CA SER A 19 8.16 7.39 -4.43
C SER A 19 8.32 6.72 -3.06
N THR A 20 8.97 5.56 -3.02
CA THR A 20 9.42 4.87 -1.80
C THR A 20 10.29 5.78 -0.92
N ALA A 21 11.16 6.58 -1.55
CA ALA A 21 12.05 7.49 -0.84
C ALA A 21 11.29 8.65 -0.17
N GLU A 22 10.20 9.12 -0.78
CA GLU A 22 9.31 10.10 -0.15
C GLU A 22 8.58 9.50 1.05
N TYR A 23 8.07 8.28 0.91
CA TYR A 23 7.48 7.54 2.03
C TYR A 23 8.46 7.40 3.21
N HIS A 24 9.69 6.93 2.98
CA HIS A 24 10.67 6.77 4.06
C HIS A 24 11.12 8.08 4.70
N ARG A 25 11.10 9.19 3.95
CA ARG A 25 11.31 10.53 4.54
C ARG A 25 10.17 10.92 5.48
N ALA A 26 8.94 10.52 5.17
CA ALA A 26 7.78 10.73 6.03
C ALA A 26 7.70 9.75 7.20
N ARG A 27 8.26 8.53 7.05
CA ARG A 27 8.27 7.45 8.07
C ARG A 27 9.71 6.96 8.35
N PRO A 28 10.57 7.77 8.99
CA PRO A 28 11.98 7.44 9.19
C PRO A 28 12.23 6.24 10.12
N GLY A 29 11.23 5.85 10.93
CA GLY A 29 11.30 4.68 11.82
C GLY A 29 10.94 3.35 11.15
N HIS A 30 10.65 3.32 9.85
CA HIS A 30 10.17 2.13 9.14
C HIS A 30 11.24 1.50 8.25
N SER A 31 11.31 0.18 8.26
CA SER A 31 12.31 -0.65 7.56
C SER A 31 12.30 -0.39 6.05
N THR A 32 13.48 -0.17 5.47
CA THR A 32 13.67 -0.12 4.01
C THR A 32 13.67 -1.49 3.35
N LYS A 33 13.58 -2.57 4.15
CA LYS A 33 13.43 -3.94 3.70
C LYS A 33 11.99 -4.40 3.94
N PRO A 34 11.08 -4.19 2.98
CA PRO A 34 9.71 -4.63 3.12
C PRO A 34 9.58 -6.16 3.11
N ARG A 35 8.47 -6.62 3.68
CA ARG A 35 7.98 -8.00 3.53
C ARG A 35 6.82 -7.98 2.54
N ALA A 36 6.85 -8.88 1.56
CA ALA A 36 5.72 -9.02 0.63
C ALA A 36 4.50 -9.58 1.36
N VAL A 37 3.35 -8.95 1.16
CA VAL A 37 2.02 -9.44 1.56
C VAL A 37 1.37 -10.13 0.37
N VAL A 38 1.29 -9.42 -0.76
CA VAL A 38 0.80 -9.93 -2.06
C VAL A 38 1.68 -9.35 -3.15
N THR A 39 1.95 -10.12 -4.21
CA THR A 39 2.74 -9.63 -5.35
C THR A 39 2.10 -9.96 -6.69
N GLY A 40 2.41 -9.13 -7.69
CA GLY A 40 2.02 -9.37 -9.08
C GLY A 40 0.53 -9.19 -9.37
N ILE A 41 -0.13 -8.26 -8.69
CA ILE A 41 -1.52 -7.91 -8.97
C ILE A 41 -1.53 -7.13 -10.30
N GLN A 42 -2.06 -7.72 -11.36
CA GLN A 42 -2.07 -7.06 -12.66
C GLN A 42 -3.00 -5.84 -12.65
N GLU A 43 -2.51 -4.70 -13.11
CA GLU A 43 -3.34 -3.50 -13.29
C GLU A 43 -4.27 -3.65 -14.50
N GLN A 44 -3.85 -4.45 -15.49
CA GLN A 44 -4.55 -4.63 -16.76
C GLN A 44 -4.54 -6.11 -17.15
N ASP A 45 -5.55 -6.52 -17.90
CA ASP A 45 -5.58 -7.85 -18.51
C ASP A 45 -4.38 -7.99 -19.47
N ALA A 46 -3.51 -8.96 -19.19
CA ALA A 46 -2.32 -9.21 -19.99
C ALA A 46 -2.63 -9.51 -21.47
N THR A 47 -3.84 -9.97 -21.79
CA THR A 47 -4.28 -10.21 -23.18
C THR A 47 -4.61 -8.91 -23.93
N GLN A 48 -4.83 -7.81 -23.20
CA GLN A 48 -5.17 -6.49 -23.74
C GLN A 48 -3.95 -5.56 -23.87
N VAL A 49 -2.81 -5.92 -23.28
CA VAL A 49 -1.58 -5.12 -23.35
C VAL A 49 -0.71 -5.63 -24.49
N SER A 50 -0.36 -4.73 -25.42
CA SER A 50 0.60 -5.05 -26.49
C SER A 50 2.04 -4.91 -25.98
N GLY A 51 2.78 -6.03 -25.95
CA GLY A 51 4.20 -6.06 -25.61
C GLY A 51 4.53 -6.90 -24.36
N ASP A 52 5.79 -6.92 -23.96
CA ASP A 52 6.28 -7.75 -22.84
C ASP A 52 6.17 -7.04 -21.48
N VAL A 53 5.60 -5.84 -21.41
CA VAL A 53 5.66 -4.97 -20.23
C VAL A 53 4.28 -4.84 -19.62
N LEU A 54 4.13 -5.27 -18.37
CA LEU A 54 2.88 -5.21 -17.63
C LEU A 54 3.06 -4.35 -16.38
N ALA A 55 2.11 -3.46 -16.14
CA ALA A 55 2.00 -2.77 -14.87
C ALA A 55 1.34 -3.71 -13.86
N GLU A 56 1.98 -3.86 -12.73
CA GLU A 56 1.56 -4.69 -11.61
C GLU A 56 1.59 -3.87 -10.31
N TRP A 57 0.86 -4.34 -9.32
CA TRP A 57 0.88 -3.84 -7.97
C TRP A 57 1.40 -4.92 -7.03
N ASP A 58 2.28 -4.51 -6.12
CA ASP A 58 2.75 -5.32 -5.00
C ASP A 58 2.25 -4.68 -3.70
N ILE A 59 1.75 -5.49 -2.79
CA ILE A 59 1.37 -5.08 -1.44
C ILE A 59 2.53 -5.44 -0.50
N LEU A 60 3.14 -4.43 0.08
CA LEU A 60 4.35 -4.54 0.89
C LEU A 60 4.09 -4.06 2.32
N PHE A 61 4.70 -4.75 3.27
CA PHE A 61 4.70 -4.39 4.68
C PHE A 61 6.05 -3.83 5.11
N HIS A 62 6.05 -2.60 5.61
CA HIS A 62 7.22 -1.91 6.14
C HIS A 62 7.13 -1.88 7.67
N GLY A 63 7.81 -2.82 8.33
CA GLY A 63 7.83 -2.90 9.79
C GLY A 63 8.65 -1.79 10.45
N GLU A 64 8.29 -1.40 11.67
CA GLU A 64 9.09 -0.50 12.50
C GLU A 64 10.50 -1.07 12.78
N ILE A 65 11.50 -0.20 12.82
CA ILE A 65 12.91 -0.56 13.02
C ILE A 65 13.22 -0.80 14.51
N GLU A 66 12.50 -0.14 15.43
CA GLU A 66 12.72 -0.28 16.87
C GLU A 66 11.87 -1.39 17.49
N GLY A 67 12.49 -2.20 18.35
CA GLY A 67 11.81 -3.17 19.21
C GLY A 67 11.19 -4.35 18.47
N ALA A 68 12.02 -5.32 18.10
CA ALA A 68 11.62 -6.63 17.54
C ALA A 68 10.84 -7.51 18.55
N THR A 69 9.76 -6.97 19.11
CA THR A 69 8.79 -7.70 19.90
C THR A 69 7.63 -8.02 18.96
N ILE A 70 7.39 -9.31 18.75
CA ILE A 70 6.22 -9.76 18.04
C ILE A 70 4.98 -9.27 18.81
N PRO A 71 3.96 -8.70 18.14
CA PRO A 71 3.86 -8.56 16.69
C PRO A 71 4.63 -7.34 16.15
N ALA A 72 5.38 -7.55 15.06
CA ALA A 72 5.97 -6.45 14.30
C ALA A 72 4.84 -5.57 13.76
N VAL A 73 4.77 -4.35 14.27
CA VAL A 73 3.87 -3.29 13.81
C VAL A 73 4.54 -2.57 12.65
N GLY A 74 3.74 -2.05 11.71
CA GLY A 74 4.24 -1.29 10.58
C GLY A 74 3.15 -0.91 9.60
N ASP A 75 3.58 -0.42 8.45
CA ASP A 75 2.67 0.08 7.43
C ASP A 75 2.44 -0.96 6.33
N VAL A 76 1.24 -0.93 5.76
CA VAL A 76 0.92 -1.65 4.52
C VAL A 76 0.82 -0.66 3.39
N LEU A 77 1.54 -0.91 2.31
CA LEU A 77 1.63 -0.04 1.16
C LEU A 77 1.38 -0.82 -0.13
N ALA A 78 0.73 -0.18 -1.10
CA ALA A 78 0.65 -0.65 -2.48
C ALA A 78 1.70 0.06 -3.34
N TYR A 79 2.53 -0.75 -4.00
CA TYR A 79 3.63 -0.35 -4.86
C TYR A 79 3.31 -0.69 -6.30
N ARG A 80 3.29 0.31 -7.17
CA ARG A 80 3.18 0.06 -8.61
C ARG A 80 4.55 -0.34 -9.15
N THR A 81 4.64 -1.51 -9.77
CA THR A 81 5.86 -1.97 -10.43
C THR A 81 5.57 -2.29 -11.88
N VAL A 82 6.51 -1.97 -12.76
CA VAL A 82 6.44 -2.37 -14.16
C VAL A 82 7.34 -3.58 -14.35
N ARG A 83 6.77 -4.70 -14.79
CA ARG A 83 7.47 -5.97 -14.93
C ARG A 83 7.52 -6.42 -16.38
N ARG A 84 8.70 -6.88 -16.80
CA ARG A 84 8.87 -7.48 -18.12
C ARG A 84 8.65 -8.98 -18.06
N ALA A 85 7.65 -9.49 -18.78
CA ALA A 85 7.40 -10.90 -18.97
C ALA A 85 8.22 -11.40 -20.18
N ARG A 86 9.45 -11.89 -19.96
CA ARG A 86 10.15 -12.70 -20.96
C ARG A 86 10.23 -14.14 -20.48
N HIS A 87 9.53 -15.03 -21.19
CA HIS A 87 9.58 -16.50 -21.13
C HIS A 87 10.36 -17.09 -19.94
N SER A 88 9.74 -17.04 -18.75
CA SER A 88 10.19 -17.65 -17.47
C SER A 88 11.00 -16.78 -16.50
N ARG A 89 11.35 -15.53 -16.82
CA ARG A 89 11.97 -14.61 -15.84
C ARG A 89 11.33 -13.22 -15.88
N THR A 90 10.59 -12.90 -14.83
CA THR A 90 10.04 -11.58 -14.59
C THR A 90 11.14 -10.68 -14.03
N THR A 91 11.45 -9.58 -14.70
CA THR A 91 12.39 -8.56 -14.19
C THR A 91 11.66 -7.24 -13.98
N SER A 92 11.76 -6.67 -12.78
CA SER A 92 11.23 -5.34 -12.46
C SER A 92 12.05 -4.26 -13.17
N VAL A 93 11.37 -3.34 -13.86
CA VAL A 93 12.02 -2.31 -14.68
C VAL A 93 12.20 -1.01 -13.89
N GLU A 94 11.27 -0.65 -12.99
CA GLU A 94 11.22 0.70 -12.38
C GLU A 94 10.63 0.74 -10.94
N GLY A 95 10.99 -0.21 -10.06
CA GLY A 95 10.33 -0.38 -8.75
C GLY A 95 10.26 0.85 -7.81
N ASP A 96 11.21 1.79 -7.91
CA ASP A 96 11.29 2.97 -7.01
C ASP A 96 10.84 4.30 -7.64
N ALA A 97 10.49 4.31 -8.94
CA ALA A 97 10.15 5.53 -9.67
C ALA A 97 8.63 5.83 -9.72
N HIS A 98 7.82 4.96 -9.10
CA HIS A 98 6.38 5.01 -9.19
C HIS A 98 5.73 5.45 -7.88
N PRO A 99 4.50 6.02 -7.97
CA PRO A 99 3.76 6.37 -6.78
C PRO A 99 3.50 5.14 -5.90
N VAL A 100 3.55 5.37 -4.60
CA VAL A 100 3.26 4.40 -3.55
C VAL A 100 2.03 4.86 -2.80
N VAL A 101 1.09 3.95 -2.55
CA VAL A 101 -0.13 4.25 -1.80
C VAL A 101 -0.02 3.63 -0.43
N LEU A 102 -0.15 4.43 0.61
CA LEU A 102 -0.33 3.91 1.97
C LEU A 102 -1.74 3.34 2.11
N LEU A 103 -1.87 2.08 2.53
CA LEU A 103 -3.14 1.39 2.71
C LEU A 103 -3.57 1.28 4.17
N ALA A 104 -2.60 1.13 5.07
CA ALA A 104 -2.81 1.14 6.51
C ALA A 104 -1.55 1.60 7.24
N GLU A 105 -1.75 2.32 8.35
CA GLU A 105 -0.69 2.77 9.25
C GLU A 105 -0.68 1.92 10.52
N ASP A 106 0.52 1.61 11.03
CA ASP A 106 0.74 1.03 12.36
C ASP A 106 -0.09 -0.24 12.66
N VAL A 107 -0.18 -1.14 11.68
CA VAL A 107 -0.89 -2.42 11.82
C VAL A 107 0.06 -3.57 12.19
N PRO A 108 -0.40 -4.56 12.98
CA PRO A 108 0.33 -5.81 13.13
C PRO A 108 0.51 -6.52 11.79
N PHE A 109 1.68 -7.11 11.54
CA PHE A 109 1.91 -7.89 10.31
C PHE A 109 0.86 -8.98 10.08
N ALA A 110 0.33 -9.58 11.16
CA ALA A 110 -0.71 -10.61 11.08
C ALA A 110 -2.01 -10.10 10.42
N ASP A 111 -2.27 -8.80 10.47
CA ASP A 111 -3.47 -8.16 9.93
C ASP A 111 -3.25 -7.61 8.52
N ALA A 112 -2.02 -7.62 7.99
CA ALA A 112 -1.68 -7.04 6.70
C ALA A 112 -2.44 -7.66 5.53
N GLU A 113 -2.71 -8.97 5.58
CA GLU A 113 -3.54 -9.64 4.57
C GLU A 113 -5.02 -9.23 4.68
N SER A 114 -5.52 -9.01 5.89
CA SER A 114 -6.87 -8.49 6.10
C SER A 114 -7.01 -7.07 5.59
N VAL A 115 -5.95 -6.25 5.66
CA VAL A 115 -5.92 -4.91 5.04
C VAL A 115 -6.18 -5.01 3.56
N TRP A 116 -5.42 -5.88 2.90
CA TRP A 116 -5.58 -6.11 1.48
C TRP A 116 -6.98 -6.62 1.11
N ARG A 117 -7.55 -7.55 1.89
CA ARG A 117 -8.90 -8.06 1.65
C ARG A 117 -9.97 -6.96 1.68
N ARG A 118 -9.87 -6.05 2.66
CA ARG A 118 -10.77 -4.88 2.75
C ARG A 118 -10.61 -3.93 1.56
N VAL A 119 -9.39 -3.79 1.01
CA VAL A 119 -9.18 -3.03 -0.25
C VAL A 119 -10.01 -3.61 -1.38
N LEU A 120 -9.98 -4.94 -1.55
CA LEU A 120 -10.74 -5.62 -2.59
C LEU A 120 -12.24 -5.49 -2.37
N GLU A 121 -12.72 -5.73 -1.15
CA GLU A 121 -14.14 -5.60 -0.79
C GLU A 121 -14.65 -4.17 -1.02
N SER A 122 -13.87 -3.17 -0.61
CA SER A 122 -14.19 -1.76 -0.86
C SER A 122 -14.25 -1.48 -2.37
N ALA A 123 -13.30 -1.98 -3.15
CA ALA A 123 -13.29 -1.78 -4.60
C ALA A 123 -14.51 -2.41 -5.30
N ASP A 124 -14.91 -3.62 -4.88
CA ASP A 124 -16.09 -4.33 -5.40
C ASP A 124 -17.39 -3.58 -5.11
N LEU A 125 -17.44 -2.84 -3.99
CA LEU A 125 -18.56 -1.98 -3.61
C LEU A 125 -18.53 -0.60 -4.27
N GLY A 126 -17.58 -0.35 -5.17
CA GLY A 126 -17.38 0.95 -5.84
C GLY A 126 -16.66 2.00 -4.97
N GLY A 127 -16.10 1.57 -3.84
CA GLY A 127 -15.24 2.38 -3.00
C GLY A 127 -13.85 2.58 -3.60
N THR A 128 -13.10 3.46 -2.96
CA THR A 128 -11.76 3.90 -3.36
C THR A 128 -10.73 3.50 -2.30
N LEU A 129 -9.43 3.59 -2.62
CA LEU A 129 -8.35 3.35 -1.65
C LEU A 129 -8.43 4.24 -0.40
N SER A 130 -9.13 5.38 -0.50
CA SER A 130 -9.40 6.27 0.63
C SER A 130 -10.39 5.70 1.65
N ASP A 131 -11.27 4.79 1.25
CA ASP A 131 -12.27 4.19 2.13
C ASP A 131 -11.62 3.13 3.05
N VAL A 132 -10.63 2.41 2.53
CA VAL A 132 -9.82 1.41 3.26
C VAL A 132 -9.06 2.02 4.43
N LEU A 133 -8.38 3.14 4.19
CA LEU A 133 -7.61 3.84 5.23
C LEU A 133 -8.50 4.43 6.32
N ALA A 134 -9.71 4.85 5.97
CA ALA A 134 -10.68 5.31 6.95
C ALA A 134 -11.06 4.19 7.91
N GLU A 135 -11.38 2.99 7.39
CA GLU A 135 -11.74 1.82 8.18
C GLU A 135 -10.64 1.39 9.14
N TYR A 136 -9.39 1.33 8.69
CA TYR A 136 -8.26 0.95 9.55
C TYR A 136 -7.99 1.95 10.67
N ARG A 137 -8.21 3.23 10.43
CA ARG A 137 -8.08 4.26 11.48
C ARG A 137 -9.21 4.20 12.52
N THR A 138 -10.36 3.65 12.15
CA THR A 138 -11.51 3.45 13.05
C THR A 138 -11.63 2.02 13.60
N GLY A 139 -10.62 1.17 13.40
CA GLY A 139 -10.61 -0.20 13.91
C GLY A 139 -10.33 -0.26 15.41
N GLU A 140 -11.39 -0.36 16.20
CA GLU A 140 -11.38 -1.10 17.47
C GLU A 140 -10.72 -2.47 17.27
N VAL A 141 -9.85 -2.85 18.20
CA VAL A 141 -9.36 -4.22 18.41
C VAL A 141 -10.36 -4.98 19.26
#